data_AF-A0A2E2U6L9-F1
#
_entry.id   AF-A0A2E2U6L9-F1
#
_cell.length_a   1.000
_cell.length_b   1.000
_cell.length_c   1.000
_cell.angle_alpha   90.00
_cell.angle_beta   90.00
_cell.angle_gamma   90.00
#
_symmetry.space_group_name_H-M   'P 1'
#
loop_
_entity.id
_entity.type
_entity.pdbx_description
1 polymer ?
#
loop_
_entity_poly.entity_id
_entity_poly.type
_entity_poly.pdbx_seq_one_letter_code
_entity_poly.pdbx_strand_id
1 'polypeptide(L)'
;MGAKQKNSNPLYVVKGDQVEQASNFVDMLIKKFNLEPLIELMMNIFKTLLENVSSYPMFLIVKDFIDHVMGRLELFKKFSIA
;
A
#
# COMPACT_ATOMS: atom_id res chain seq x y z
N MET A 1 1.58 -29.32 -26.45
CA MET A 1 2.49 -28.28 -27.00
C MET A 1 2.02 -26.94 -26.45
N GLY A 2 2.53 -26.44 -25.32
CA GLY A 2 3.82 -25.76 -25.16
C GLY A 2 3.54 -24.25 -24.96
N ALA A 3 3.16 -23.82 -23.76
CA ALA A 3 4.02 -23.18 -22.74
C ALA A 3 4.50 -21.74 -23.09
N LYS A 4 3.92 -20.75 -22.39
CA LYS A 4 4.61 -19.52 -21.96
C LYS A 4 4.16 -19.18 -20.53
N GLN A 5 4.62 -19.96 -19.56
CA GLN A 5 4.56 -19.54 -18.15
C GLN A 5 5.46 -18.32 -18.01
N LYS A 6 4.82 -17.18 -17.74
CA LYS A 6 5.46 -15.90 -17.44
C LYS A 6 6.51 -16.14 -16.37
N ASN A 7 7.75 -15.77 -16.68
CA ASN A 7 8.93 -15.86 -15.83
C ASN A 7 8.73 -15.01 -14.56
N SER A 8 7.91 -15.49 -13.62
CA SER A 8 7.75 -14.93 -12.29
C SER A 8 8.87 -15.51 -11.45
N ASN A 9 10.09 -14.99 -11.61
CA ASN A 9 11.14 -15.29 -10.66
C ASN A 9 10.72 -14.63 -9.33
N PRO A 10 10.31 -15.41 -8.32
CA PRO A 10 9.76 -14.84 -7.11
C PRO A 10 10.85 -14.07 -6.37
N LEU A 11 10.53 -12.85 -5.97
CA LEU A 11 11.45 -11.98 -5.27
C LEU A 11 11.43 -12.38 -3.80
N TYR A 12 12.58 -12.64 -3.18
CA TYR A 12 12.64 -13.08 -1.78
C TYR A 12 13.10 -11.95 -0.87
N VAL A 13 12.42 -11.78 0.27
CA VAL A 13 12.79 -10.84 1.33
C VAL A 13 13.23 -11.62 2.55
N VAL A 14 14.38 -11.25 3.10
CA VAL A 14 14.88 -11.84 4.35
C VAL A 14 14.42 -10.98 5.52
N LYS A 15 13.56 -11.54 6.38
CA LYS A 15 13.21 -10.98 7.70
C LYS A 15 13.84 -11.87 8.77
N GLY A 16 15.00 -11.48 9.29
CA GLY A 16 15.74 -12.28 10.27
C GLY A 16 16.17 -13.64 9.68
N ASP A 17 15.75 -14.75 10.28
CA ASP A 17 16.00 -16.12 9.80
C ASP A 17 14.93 -16.65 8.82
N GLN A 18 13.89 -15.86 8.50
CA GLN A 18 12.80 -16.30 7.62
C GLN A 18 12.82 -15.58 6.28
N VAL A 19 12.60 -16.36 5.22
CA VAL A 19 12.55 -15.89 3.84
C VAL A 19 11.11 -15.84 3.36
N GLU A 20 10.60 -14.64 3.10
CA GLU A 20 9.25 -14.42 2.60
C GLU A 20 9.27 -14.21 1.09
N GLN A 21 8.35 -14.87 0.39
CA GLN A 21 8.14 -14.65 -1.04
C GLN A 21 7.38 -13.33 -1.25
N ALA A 22 7.95 -12.44 -2.04
CA ALA A 22 7.34 -11.22 -2.51
C ALA A 22 6.88 -11.40 -3.96
N SER A 23 5.63 -11.03 -4.20
CA SER A 23 5.02 -11.20 -5.52
C SER A 23 5.42 -10.10 -6.51
N ASN A 24 5.80 -8.92 -6.01
CA ASN A 24 6.18 -7.74 -6.79
C ASN A 24 7.22 -6.88 -6.03
N PHE A 25 7.91 -5.97 -6.73
CA PHE A 25 8.91 -5.07 -6.11
C PHE A 25 8.34 -4.23 -4.96
N VAL A 26 7.08 -3.79 -5.07
CA VAL A 26 6.39 -3.03 -4.00
C VAL A 26 6.14 -3.91 -2.77
N ASP A 27 5.70 -5.16 -2.96
CA ASP A 27 5.49 -6.14 -1.89
C ASP A 27 6.82 -6.47 -1.19
N MET A 28 7.92 -6.52 -1.96
CA MET A 28 9.26 -6.67 -1.41
C MET A 28 9.65 -5.50 -0.50
N LEU A 29 9.39 -4.26 -0.92
CA LEU A 29 9.68 -3.08 -0.11
C LEU A 29 8.82 -3.04 1.16
N ILE A 30 7.53 -3.35 1.06
CA ILE A 30 6.62 -3.41 2.21
C ILE A 30 7.12 -4.41 3.25
N LYS A 31 7.49 -5.62 2.83
CA LYS A 31 8.02 -6.66 3.71
C LYS A 31 9.40 -6.30 4.26
N LYS A 32 10.29 -5.75 3.44
CA LYS A 32 11.65 -5.38 3.85
C LYS A 32 11.68 -4.25 4.88
N PHE A 33 10.79 -3.27 4.72
CA PHE A 33 10.69 -2.12 5.62
C PHE A 33 9.65 -2.32 6.74
N ASN A 34 9.06 -3.52 6.87
CA ASN A 34 7.97 -3.81 7.81
C ASN A 34 6.87 -2.74 7.80
N LEU A 35 6.43 -2.36 6.60
CA LEU A 35 5.39 -1.35 6.43
C LEU A 35 3.99 -1.92 6.68
N GLU A 36 3.83 -3.23 6.88
CA GLU A 36 2.57 -3.88 7.26
C GLU A 36 1.89 -3.22 8.47
N PRO A 37 2.54 -3.10 9.65
CA PRO A 37 1.95 -2.41 10.80
C PRO A 37 1.68 -0.92 10.55
N LEU A 38 2.46 -0.26 9.68
CA LEU A 38 2.21 1.14 9.31
C LEU A 38 0.97 1.27 8.43
N ILE A 39 0.77 0.36 7.47
CA ILE A 39 -0.42 0.31 6.61
C ILE A 39 -1.66 0.01 7.46
N GLU A 40 -1.57 -0.93 8.40
CA GLU A 40 -2.66 -1.20 9.36
C GLU A 40 -2.98 0.02 10.23
N LEU A 41 -1.96 0.72 10.74
CA LEU A 41 -2.17 1.96 11.49
C LEU A 41 -2.89 3.02 10.64
N MET A 42 -2.48 3.21 9.38
CA MET A 42 -3.16 4.13 8.46
C MET A 42 -4.61 3.73 8.19
N MET A 43 -4.88 2.45 7.97
CA MET A 43 -6.25 1.95 7.79
C MET A 43 -7.11 2.21 9.03
N ASN A 44 -6.56 2.00 10.22
CA ASN A 44 -7.27 2.27 11.48
C ASN A 44 -7.56 3.76 11.65
N ILE A 45 -6.62 4.65 11.32
CA ILE A 45 -6.84 6.11 11.36
C ILE A 45 -7.98 6.51 10.41
N PHE A 46 -7.97 6.01 9.17
CA PHE A 46 -9.06 6.29 8.23
C PHE A 46 -10.41 5.74 8.71
N LYS A 47 -10.41 4.53 9.28
CA LYS A 47 -11.61 3.92 9.83
C LYS A 47 -12.19 4.75 10.96
N THR A 48 -11.38 5.18 11.92
CA THR A 48 -11.81 6.06 13.02
C THR A 48 -12.31 7.41 12.50
N LEU A 49 -11.65 7.99 11.48
CA LEU A 49 -12.13 9.23 10.85
C LEU A 49 -13.52 9.04 10.25
N LEU A 50 -13.74 7.95 9.51
CA LEU A 50 -15.03 7.63 8.89
C LEU A 50 -16.11 7.28 9.92
N GLU A 51 -15.77 6.60 11.02
CA GLU A 51 -16.71 6.29 12.10
C GLU A 51 -17.20 7.55 12.84
N ASN A 52 -16.37 8.60 12.89
CA ASN A 52 -16.75 9.89 13.47
C ASN A 52 -17.49 10.81 12.48
N VAL A 53 -17.61 10.42 11.21
CA VAL A 53 -18.40 11.17 10.22
C VAL A 53 -19.88 10.94 10.49
N SER A 54 -20.49 11.91 11.16
CA SER A 54 -21.92 11.89 11.51
C SER A 54 -22.81 12.59 10.49
N SER A 55 -22.23 13.32 9.53
CA SER A 55 -22.98 14.12 8.57
C SER A 55 -22.31 14.19 7.20
N TYR A 56 -23.13 14.38 6.15
CA TYR A 56 -22.66 14.47 4.77
C TYR A 56 -21.64 15.62 4.52
N PRO A 57 -21.78 16.82 5.13
CA PRO A 57 -20.75 17.84 5.02
C PRO A 57 -19.40 17.42 5.62
N MET A 58 -19.42 16.70 6.74
CA MET A 58 -18.20 16.18 7.36
C MET A 58 -17.56 15.08 6.50
N PHE A 59 -18.38 14.27 5.83
CA PHE A 59 -17.91 13.30 4.85
C PHE A 59 -17.17 13.96 3.68
N LEU A 60 -17.71 15.05 3.12
CA LEU A 60 -17.06 15.78 2.02
C LEU A 60 -15.67 16.30 2.40
N ILE A 61 -15.50 16.79 3.64
CA ILE A 61 -14.19 17.25 4.14
C ILE A 61 -13.19 16.08 4.25
N VAL A 62 -13.64 14.94 4.78
CA VAL A 62 -12.80 13.73 4.90
C VAL A 62 -12.45 13.19 3.52
N LYS A 63 -13.41 13.19 2.58
CA LYS A 63 -13.21 12.81 1.19
C LYS A 63 -12.14 13.68 0.53
N ASP A 64 -12.23 15.00 0.63
CA ASP A 64 -11.23 15.92 0.06
C ASP A 64 -9.83 15.69 0.66
N PHE A 65 -9.76 15.41 1.96
CA PHE A 65 -8.50 15.04 2.59
C PHE A 65 -7.91 13.74 2.01
N ILE A 66 -8.73 12.71 1.84
CA ILE A 66 -8.33 11.44 1.22
C ILE A 66 -7.88 11.66 -0.24
N ASP A 67 -8.62 12.47 -1.01
CA ASP A 67 -8.30 12.79 -2.39
C ASP A 67 -6.94 13.52 -2.49
N HIS A 68 -6.66 14.44 -1.56
CA HIS A 68 -5.35 15.08 -1.47
C HIS A 68 -4.21 14.12 -1.12
N VAL A 69 -4.44 13.18 -0.20
CA VAL A 69 -3.45 12.15 0.15
C VAL A 69 -3.19 11.23 -1.04
N MET A 70 -4.25 10.80 -1.74
CA MET A 70 -4.13 9.98 -2.95
C MET A 70 -3.42 10.71 -4.09
N GLY A 71 -3.69 12.00 -4.30
CA GLY A 71 -2.96 12.80 -5.28
C GLY A 71 -1.46 12.85 -5.00
N ARG A 72 -1.05 12.91 -3.73
CA ARG A 72 0.37 12.81 -3.36
C ARG A 72 0.94 11.41 -3.60
N LEU A 73 0.17 10.36 -3.33
CA LEU A 73 0.58 8.98 -3.60
C LEU A 73 0.73 8.70 -5.11
N GLU A 74 -0.13 9.27 -5.95
CA GLU A 74 0.00 9.19 -7.41
C GLU A 74 1.26 9.90 -7.91
N LEU A 75 1.59 11.06 -7.35
CA LEU A 75 2.85 11.74 -7.63
C LEU A 75 4.05 10.87 -7.22
N PHE A 76 4.04 10.29 -6.02
CA PHE A 76 5.05 9.33 -5.59
C PHE A 76 5.18 8.14 -6.55
N LYS A 77 4.06 7.61 -7.05
CA LYS A 77 4.06 6.52 -8.02
C LYS A 77 4.68 6.94 -9.36
N LYS A 78 4.44 8.18 -9.81
CA LYS A 78 5.06 8.74 -11.03
C LYS A 78 6.57 8.97 -10.87
N PHE A 79 7.02 9.47 -9.71
CA PHE A 79 8.44 9.72 -9.45
C PHE A 79 9.24 8.47 -9.07
N SER A 80 8.59 7.42 -8.54
CA SER A 80 9.22 6.14 -8.21
C SER A 80 9.40 5.20 -9.42
N ILE A 81 8.89 5.56 -10.61
CA ILE A 81 9.06 4.81 -11.87
C ILE A 81 10.15 5.44 -12.78
N ALA A 82 10.95 6.38 -12.25
CA ALA A 82 12.14 6.91 -12.92
C ALA A 82 13.42 6.17 -12.50
#